data_AF-A0A967Y7K1-F1
#
_entry.id   AF-A0A967Y7K1-F1
#
_cell.length_a   1.000
_cell.length_b   1.000
_cell.length_c   1.000
_cell.angle_alpha   90.00
_cell.angle_beta   90.00
_cell.angle_gamma   90.00
#
_symmetry.space_group_name_H-M   'P 1'
#
loop_
_entity.id
_entity.type
_entity.pdbx_description
1 polymer ?
#
loop_
_entity_poly.entity_id
_entity_poly.type
_entity_poly.pdbx_seq_one_letter_code
_entity_poly.pdbx_strand_id
1 'polypeptide(L)'
;MVVGGLGELADGMNAAVSSDFYATQHQQFVNLMTLLDYDEDLEPRPYLAESWEVADDNTSVTFHLRDDVFWHDGEQTTAEDVAFTYETVTDPLTAFPNAAFWT
;
A
#
# COMPACT_ATOMS: atom_id res chain seq x y z
N MET A 1 -13.80 -7.30 14.28
CA MET A 1 -14.54 -7.90 13.16
C MET A 1 -13.93 -9.27 12.90
N VAL A 2 -14.70 -10.36 12.98
CA VAL A 2 -14.19 -11.70 12.68
C VAL A 2 -14.51 -11.99 11.21
N VAL A 3 -13.50 -12.02 10.35
CA VAL A 3 -13.62 -12.47 8.97
C VAL A 3 -13.23 -13.96 8.97
N GLY A 4 -14.20 -14.84 8.70
CA GLY A 4 -13.97 -16.28 8.56
C GLY A 4 -14.13 -16.68 7.10
N GLY A 5 -13.08 -17.25 6.51
CA GLY A 5 -13.08 -17.80 5.14
C GLY A 5 -12.91 -19.32 5.15
N LEU A 6 -13.60 -20.01 4.24
CA LEU A 6 -13.44 -21.45 4.01
C LEU A 6 -12.27 -21.67 3.03
N GLY A 7 -11.04 -21.70 3.54
CA GLY A 7 -9.86 -22.02 2.75
C GLY A 7 -8.53 -21.69 3.44
N GLU A 8 -7.51 -22.49 3.16
CA GLU A 8 -6.12 -22.17 3.49
C GLU A 8 -5.64 -21.01 2.59
N LEU A 9 -4.94 -20.02 3.15
CA LEU A 9 -4.35 -18.91 2.40
C LEU A 9 -3.23 -19.45 1.49
N ALA A 10 -3.58 -19.91 0.29
CA ALA A 10 -2.70 -20.72 -0.55
C ALA A 10 -1.38 -20.03 -0.92
N ASP A 11 -1.39 -18.69 -1.06
CA ASP A 11 -0.23 -17.88 -1.46
C ASP A 11 0.36 -17.05 -0.31
N GLY A 12 -0.08 -17.27 0.93
CA GLY A 12 0.34 -16.49 2.09
C GLY A 12 -0.17 -15.04 2.09
N MET A 13 0.29 -14.25 3.07
CA MET A 13 -0.19 -12.87 3.31
C MET A 13 0.71 -11.80 2.66
N ASN A 14 1.71 -12.19 1.87
CA ASN A 14 2.62 -11.24 1.23
C ASN A 14 1.89 -10.47 0.10
N ALA A 15 1.76 -9.15 0.27
CA ALA A 15 1.04 -8.29 -0.68
C ALA A 15 1.70 -8.17 -2.06
N ALA A 16 2.97 -8.56 -2.19
CA ALA A 16 3.68 -8.53 -3.45
C ALA A 16 3.47 -9.78 -4.32
N VAL A 17 2.94 -10.87 -3.77
CA VAL A 17 2.82 -12.14 -4.54
C VAL A 17 1.49 -12.85 -4.36
N SER A 18 0.74 -12.51 -3.32
CA SER A 18 -0.56 -13.12 -3.06
C SER A 18 -1.63 -12.51 -3.96
N SER A 19 -2.32 -13.36 -4.72
CA SER A 19 -3.44 -12.99 -5.61
C SER A 19 -4.79 -13.50 -5.11
N ASP A 20 -4.82 -14.10 -3.92
CA ASP A 20 -6.04 -14.61 -3.29
C ASP A 20 -6.96 -13.44 -2.88
N PHE A 21 -8.23 -13.51 -3.28
CA PHE A 21 -9.23 -12.48 -3.01
C PHE A 21 -9.34 -12.12 -1.52
N TYR A 22 -9.21 -13.09 -0.63
CA TYR A 22 -9.26 -12.85 0.82
C TYR A 22 -7.96 -12.24 1.34
N ALA A 23 -6.81 -12.63 0.78
CA ALA A 23 -5.52 -12.03 1.12
C ALA A 23 -5.47 -10.56 0.66
N THR A 24 -5.94 -10.24 -0.55
CA THR A 24 -5.98 -8.86 -1.05
C THR A 24 -6.92 -7.98 -0.20
N GLN A 25 -8.10 -8.49 0.18
CA GLN A 25 -9.00 -7.76 1.07
C GLN A 25 -8.40 -7.58 2.48
N HIS A 26 -7.75 -8.59 3.04
CA HIS A 26 -7.10 -8.46 4.35
C HIS A 26 -5.87 -7.54 4.29
N GLN A 27 -5.11 -7.56 3.20
CA GLN A 27 -3.96 -6.66 2.99
C GLN A 27 -4.39 -5.20 2.92
N GLN A 28 -5.45 -4.91 2.15
CA GLN A 28 -5.98 -3.55 2.00
C GLN A 28 -6.63 -3.01 3.28
N PHE A 29 -7.26 -3.86 4.11
CA PHE A 29 -8.01 -3.40 5.28
C PHE A 29 -7.34 -3.66 6.63
N VAL A 30 -6.27 -4.46 6.69
CA VAL A 30 -5.66 -4.89 7.97
C VAL A 30 -4.13 -4.74 7.98
N ASN A 31 -3.42 -4.99 6.89
CA ASN A 31 -1.94 -5.05 6.92
C ASN A 31 -1.23 -3.84 6.34
N LEU A 32 -1.83 -3.10 5.41
CA LEU A 32 -1.17 -1.99 4.73
C LEU A 32 -2.06 -0.75 4.72
N MET A 33 -1.51 0.39 5.13
CA MET A 33 -2.11 1.70 4.88
C MET A 33 -1.66 2.22 3.52
N THR A 34 -2.59 2.78 2.76
CA THR A 34 -2.29 3.52 1.53
C THR A 34 -1.80 4.93 1.84
N LEU A 35 -1.13 5.59 0.88
CA LEU A 35 -0.73 6.99 1.03
C LEU A 35 -1.95 7.90 1.20
N LEU A 36 -2.98 7.67 0.39
CA LEU A 36 -4.23 8.40 0.38
C LEU A 36 -5.39 7.44 0.58
N ASP A 37 -6.45 7.95 1.19
CA ASP A 37 -7.76 7.30 1.19
C ASP A 37 -8.69 8.10 0.27
N TYR A 38 -9.87 7.58 -0.02
CA TYR A 38 -10.85 8.25 -0.86
C TYR A 38 -12.19 8.36 -0.11
N ASP A 39 -12.86 9.49 -0.28
CA ASP A 39 -14.21 9.66 0.26
C ASP A 39 -15.30 9.08 -0.66
N GLU A 40 -16.56 9.32 -0.31
CA GLU A 40 -17.72 8.83 -1.07
C GLU A 40 -17.81 9.40 -2.49
N ASP A 41 -17.19 10.56 -2.72
CA ASP A 41 -17.16 11.26 -4.01
C ASP A 41 -15.89 10.92 -4.83
N LEU A 42 -15.07 9.98 -4.34
CA LEU A 42 -13.76 9.59 -4.89
C LEU A 42 -12.73 10.72 -4.87
N GLU A 43 -12.89 11.69 -3.98
CA GLU A 43 -11.87 12.71 -3.77
C GLU A 43 -10.77 12.18 -2.84
N PRO A 44 -9.48 12.40 -3.18
CA PRO A 44 -8.38 11.95 -2.36
C PRO A 44 -8.36 12.71 -1.02
N ARG A 45 -8.23 11.98 0.08
CA ARG A 45 -8.09 12.53 1.43
C ARG A 45 -6.84 12.01 2.14
N PRO A 46 -6.31 12.76 3.12
CA PRO A 46 -5.16 12.34 3.92
C PRO A 46 -5.36 10.97 4.58
N TYR A 47 -4.33 10.11 4.52
CA TYR A 47 -4.30 8.84 5.25
C TYR A 47 -2.93 8.63 5.91
N LEU A 48 -2.00 7.90 5.27
CA LEU A 48 -0.60 7.87 5.72
C LEU A 48 0.12 9.19 5.40
N ALA A 49 -0.15 9.75 4.21
CA ALA A 49 0.26 11.09 3.87
C ALA A 49 -0.75 12.11 4.44
N GLU A 50 -0.26 13.08 5.20
CA GLU A 50 -1.09 14.19 5.71
C GLU A 50 -1.36 15.26 4.64
N SER A 51 -0.43 15.41 3.70
CA SER A 51 -0.54 16.34 2.57
C SER A 51 0.33 15.90 1.41
N TRP A 52 0.06 16.47 0.23
CA TRP A 52 0.85 16.23 -0.98
C TRP A 52 0.88 17.46 -1.88
N GLU A 53 1.95 17.57 -2.65
CA GLU A 53 2.21 18.65 -3.60
C GLU A 53 2.48 18.05 -4.98
N VAL A 54 1.77 18.53 -5.99
CA VAL A 54 2.01 18.16 -7.40
C VAL A 54 2.89 19.24 -8.01
N ALA A 55 4.01 18.84 -8.63
CA ALA A 55 4.88 19.78 -9.31
C ALA A 55 4.16 20.49 -10.47
N ASP A 56 4.57 21.72 -10.76
CA ASP A 56 3.97 22.54 -11.82
C ASP A 56 3.97 21.84 -13.20
N ASP A 57 4.98 21.01 -13.46
CA ASP A 57 5.11 20.24 -14.70
C ASP A 57 4.30 18.93 -14.72
N ASN A 58 3.61 18.60 -13.62
CA ASN A 58 2.81 17.39 -13.42
C ASN A 58 3.62 16.08 -13.57
N THR A 59 4.95 16.14 -13.42
CA THR A 59 5.82 14.96 -13.56
C THR A 59 6.22 14.35 -12.22
N SER A 60 5.97 15.06 -11.11
CA SER A 60 6.29 14.57 -9.77
C SER A 60 5.23 14.97 -8.75
N VAL A 61 5.09 14.11 -7.73
CA VAL A 61 4.23 14.33 -6.57
C VAL A 61 5.08 14.11 -5.32
N THR A 62 5.05 15.07 -4.40
CA THR A 62 5.72 14.98 -3.09
C THR A 62 4.67 14.69 -2.03
N PHE A 63 4.85 13.61 -1.26
CA PHE A 63 3.97 13.25 -0.14
C PHE A 63 4.64 13.56 1.19
N HIS A 64 3.92 14.23 2.09
CA HIS A 64 4.35 14.47 3.47
C HIS A 64 3.66 13.46 4.37
N LEU A 65 4.45 12.57 4.99
CA LEU A 65 3.93 11.50 5.84
C LEU A 65 3.67 12.00 7.26
N ARG A 66 2.73 11.35 7.93
CA ARG A 66 2.46 11.60 9.35
C ARG A 66 3.53 10.97 10.24
N ASP A 67 3.90 11.66 11.31
CA ASP A 67 4.89 11.19 12.28
C ASP A 67 4.29 10.30 13.39
N ASP A 68 2.98 10.12 13.44
CA ASP A 68 2.27 9.39 14.49
C ASP A 68 1.90 7.94 14.11
N VAL A 69 2.46 7.43 13.01
CA VAL A 69 2.22 6.07 12.52
C VAL A 69 3.42 5.18 12.80
N PHE A 70 3.15 4.03 13.41
CA PHE A 70 4.14 3.04 13.80
C PHE A 70 3.73 1.66 13.30
N TRP A 71 4.72 0.86 12.94
CA TRP A 71 4.57 -0.55 12.71
C TRP A 71 4.19 -1.27 14.00
N HIS A 72 3.65 -2.49 13.87
CA HIS A 72 3.17 -3.26 15.01
C HIS A 72 4.31 -3.71 15.98
N ASP A 73 5.57 -3.63 15.54
CA ASP A 73 6.76 -3.86 16.34
C ASP A 73 7.27 -2.57 17.04
N GLY A 74 6.66 -1.42 16.76
CA GLY A 74 6.96 -0.13 17.36
C GLY A 74 7.93 0.75 16.56
N GLU A 75 8.42 0.30 15.40
CA GLU A 75 9.26 1.13 14.52
C GLU A 75 8.39 2.21 13.85
N GLN A 76 8.92 3.43 13.71
CA GLN A 76 8.17 4.52 13.07
C GLN A 76 8.09 4.25 11.56
N THR A 77 6.93 4.49 10.95
CA THR A 77 6.79 4.37 9.49
C THR A 77 7.47 5.56 8.81
N THR A 78 8.32 5.29 7.83
CA THR A 78 9.11 6.32 7.12
C THR A 78 8.86 6.33 5.61
N ALA A 79 9.38 7.36 4.94
CA ALA A 79 9.38 7.41 3.46
C ALA A 79 10.20 6.28 2.83
N GLU A 80 11.17 5.70 3.55
CA GLU A 80 11.95 4.55 3.09
C GLU A 80 11.09 3.30 2.97
N ASP A 81 10.14 3.09 3.89
CA ASP A 81 9.19 1.97 3.82
C ASP A 81 8.24 2.08 2.61
N VAL A 82 7.84 3.31 2.30
CA VAL A 82 7.02 3.62 1.11
C VAL A 82 7.82 3.36 -0.16
N ALA A 83 9.07 3.83 -0.23
CA ALA A 83 9.95 3.59 -1.36
C ALA A 83 10.23 2.09 -1.56
N PHE A 84 10.53 1.37 -0.48
CA PHE A 84 10.74 -0.08 -0.49
C PHE A 84 9.54 -0.82 -1.07
N THR A 85 8.32 -0.40 -0.71
CA THR A 85 7.09 -1.00 -1.24
C THR A 85 6.96 -0.77 -2.75
N TYR A 86 7.22 0.46 -3.22
CA TYR A 86 7.17 0.80 -4.64
C TYR A 86 8.23 0.06 -5.46
N GLU A 87 9.47 0.01 -4.97
CA GLU A 87 10.58 -0.72 -5.59
C GLU A 87 10.28 -2.22 -5.65
N THR A 88 9.73 -2.80 -4.58
CA THR A 88 9.37 -4.22 -4.53
C THR A 88 8.31 -4.58 -5.58
N VAL A 89 7.29 -3.74 -5.77
CA VAL A 89 6.21 -3.98 -6.75
C VAL A 89 6.68 -3.79 -8.20
N THR A 90 7.65 -2.89 -8.42
CA THR A 90 8.21 -2.60 -9.76
C THR A 90 9.38 -3.50 -10.14
N ASP A 91 10.00 -4.21 -9.18
CA ASP A 91 11.08 -5.16 -9.45
C ASP A 91 10.55 -6.38 -10.23
N PRO A 92 11.07 -6.64 -11.45
CA PRO A 92 10.67 -7.79 -12.26
C PRO A 92 10.98 -9.16 -11.61
N LEU A 93 11.88 -9.22 -10.62
CA LEU A 93 12.21 -10.44 -9.88
C LEU A 93 11.18 -10.79 -8.80
N THR A 94 10.36 -9.84 -8.36
CA THR A 94 9.31 -10.08 -7.35
C THR A 94 8.16 -10.95 -7.89
N ALA A 95 8.08 -11.13 -9.23
CA ALA A 95 7.02 -11.88 -9.89
C ALA A 95 5.61 -11.37 -9.54
N PHE A 96 5.47 -10.05 -9.29
CA PHE A 96 4.17 -9.40 -9.10
C PHE A 96 3.32 -9.69 -10.36
N PRO A 97 2.15 -10.35 -10.25
CA PRO A 97 1.38 -10.82 -11.41
C PRO A 97 0.88 -9.69 -12.32
N ASN A 98 1.02 -8.43 -11.88
CA ASN A 98 0.62 -7.19 -12.55
C ASN A 98 1.81 -6.26 -12.87
N ALA A 99 3.06 -6.73 -12.87
CA ALA A 99 4.25 -5.89 -13.14
C ALA A 99 4.17 -5.12 -14.48
N ALA A 100 3.41 -5.63 -15.45
CA ALA A 100 3.18 -4.99 -16.75
C ALA A 100 2.38 -3.67 -16.72
N PHE A 101 1.74 -3.30 -15.59
CA PHE A 101 1.01 -2.02 -15.48
C PHE A 101 1.92 -0.82 -15.16
N TRP A 102 3.20 -1.07 -14.90
CA TRP A 102 4.16 -0.07 -14.39
C TRP A 102 5.39 0.14 -15.31
N THR A 103 5.38 -0.46 -16.51
CA THR A 103 6.38 -0.26 -17.59
C THR A 103 5.73 0.34 -18.82
#